data_AF-A0AAN6BKG5-F1
#
_entry.id   AF-A0AAN6BKG5-F1
#
_cell.length_a   1.000
_cell.length_b   1.000
_cell.length_c   1.000
_cell.angle_alpha   90.00
_cell.angle_beta   90.00
_cell.angle_gamma   90.00
#
_symmetry.space_group_name_H-M   'P 1'
#
loop_
_entity.id
_entity.type
_entity.pdbx_description
1 polymer ?
#
loop_
_entity_poly.entity_id
_entity_poly.type
_entity_poly.pdbx_seq_one_letter_code
_entity_poly.pdbx_strand_id
1 'polypeptide(L)'
;MGARYTPCMKNVDKIQNSQVEFLFPCPNATSTADFVCSLSELCGFDGVPNPVPGGTLDDRPEPNQWFRFIIPMFLHTGIIHIGFNLLVQMTMAADMERTVGWWRFALVYLASGIWGFVLGGNYAAQGESSCGCSGSLFGILALYILDLLYTWGERSSPWAELVIMVFGIAISFVLGLLPGLDNFSHIGGFVMGLASGLCIMRSPNALRERIGLARNPYVAMTGAAGASAGPGNKVTNPGSSIAEFFKAHKGSKSSKDSSALGFFKGRKPLWWAWWLVRLGALVAVLIGFILLIVDFYKYHTSNCSWCYRLSCLPVNDWCEQGQITVVNTTTTN
;
A
#
# COMPACT_ATOMS: atom_id res chain seq x y z
N MET A 1 2.84 14.43 14.66
CA MET A 1 3.98 13.52 14.88
C MET A 1 3.69 12.14 14.29
N GLY A 2 4.69 11.42 13.80
CA GLY A 2 4.56 10.05 13.28
C GLY A 2 4.14 9.89 11.82
N ALA A 3 3.74 10.97 11.13
CA ALA A 3 3.46 10.96 9.68
C ALA A 3 4.72 10.72 8.84
N ARG A 4 4.55 10.33 7.57
CA ARG A 4 5.65 10.23 6.60
C ARG A 4 6.18 11.64 6.36
N TYR A 5 7.39 11.90 6.83
CA TYR A 5 8.04 13.20 6.74
C TYR A 5 9.53 12.98 6.49
N THR A 6 10.00 13.31 5.29
CA THR A 6 11.33 12.95 4.80
C THR A 6 12.47 13.46 5.70
N PRO A 7 12.42 14.68 6.28
CA PRO A 7 13.47 15.18 7.17
C PRO A 7 13.65 14.36 8.46
N CYS A 8 12.64 13.61 8.91
CA CYS A 8 12.79 12.69 10.05
C CYS A 8 13.40 11.33 9.65
N MET A 9 13.56 11.08 8.35
CA MET A 9 13.87 9.75 7.81
C MET A 9 15.20 9.68 7.08
N LYS A 10 15.74 10.82 6.63
CA LYS A 10 17.07 10.96 6.02
C LYS A 10 17.52 12.42 6.03
N ASN A 11 18.78 12.67 5.69
CA ASN A 11 19.29 14.03 5.41
C ASN A 11 18.66 14.57 4.12
N VAL A 12 18.23 15.83 4.17
CA VAL A 12 17.45 16.53 3.14
C VAL A 12 18.14 17.84 2.77
N ASP A 13 18.15 18.14 1.47
CA ASP A 13 18.68 19.39 0.94
C ASP A 13 17.91 20.60 1.50
N LYS A 14 18.63 21.69 1.76
CA LYS A 14 18.19 22.95 2.39
C LYS A 14 17.87 22.89 3.88
N ILE A 15 17.84 21.71 4.50
CA ILE A 15 17.74 21.56 5.97
C ILE A 15 19.13 21.28 6.55
N GLN A 16 19.75 20.16 6.17
CA GLN A 16 21.01 19.73 6.77
C GLN A 16 22.23 20.54 6.29
N ASN A 17 22.19 21.09 5.07
CA ASN A 17 23.24 21.95 4.51
C ASN A 17 22.93 23.45 4.62
N SER A 18 21.96 23.83 5.46
CA SER A 18 21.62 25.23 5.69
C SER A 18 22.77 25.96 6.38
N GLN A 19 23.05 27.19 5.94
CA GLN A 19 24.04 28.06 6.59
C GLN A 19 23.51 28.69 7.89
N VAL A 20 22.19 28.70 8.06
CA VAL A 20 21.50 29.24 9.23
C VAL A 20 20.80 28.12 9.98
N GLU A 21 20.57 28.34 11.28
CA GLU A 21 19.76 27.42 12.09
C GLU A 21 18.34 27.33 11.50
N PHE A 22 17.93 26.11 11.16
CA PHE A 22 16.61 25.85 10.57
C PHE A 22 15.66 25.37 11.66
N LEU A 23 14.65 26.19 11.98
CA LEU A 23 13.63 25.87 12.97
C LEU A 23 12.28 25.57 12.30
N PHE A 24 11.51 24.68 12.92
CA PHE A 24 10.24 24.21 12.37
C PHE A 24 9.07 24.65 13.26
N PRO A 25 7.87 24.91 12.70
CA PRO A 25 6.67 25.05 13.48
C PRO A 25 6.41 23.76 14.28
N CYS A 26 6.20 23.88 15.58
CA CYS A 26 5.96 22.71 16.40
C CYS A 26 4.62 22.03 16.09
N PRO A 27 4.46 20.74 16.41
CA PRO A 27 3.21 20.03 16.19
C PRO A 27 1.97 20.67 16.84
N ASN A 28 2.18 21.48 17.89
CA ASN A 28 1.12 22.17 18.62
C ASN A 28 0.97 23.66 18.22
N ALA A 29 1.73 24.11 17.21
CA ALA A 29 1.67 25.47 16.72
C ALA A 29 0.39 25.68 15.90
N THR A 30 -0.38 26.70 16.25
CA THR A 30 -1.58 27.14 15.50
C THR A 30 -1.28 28.27 14.51
N SER A 31 -0.07 28.83 14.56
CA SER A 31 0.46 29.84 13.65
C SER A 31 1.92 29.54 13.34
N THR A 32 2.46 30.12 12.26
CA THR A 32 3.87 29.95 11.85
C THR A 32 4.86 30.71 12.74
N ALA A 33 4.39 31.56 13.67
CA ALA A 33 5.24 32.49 14.41
C ALA A 33 5.36 32.19 15.92
N ASP A 34 4.38 31.50 16.52
CA ASP A 34 4.26 31.49 17.99
C ASP A 34 5.00 30.34 18.68
N PHE A 35 5.30 29.24 17.97
CA PHE A 35 5.98 28.07 18.54
C PHE A 35 6.87 27.35 17.51
N VAL A 36 8.18 27.57 17.62
CA VAL A 36 9.20 26.90 16.82
C VAL A 36 9.99 25.89 17.65
N CYS A 37 10.45 24.82 17.02
CA CYS A 37 11.28 23.79 17.64
C CYS A 37 12.31 23.21 16.67
N SER A 38 13.26 22.50 17.26
CA SER A 38 14.29 21.75 16.56
C SER A 38 13.71 20.56 15.78
N LEU A 39 14.47 20.05 14.82
CA LEU A 39 14.06 18.89 14.03
C LEU A 39 13.81 17.65 14.90
N SER A 40 14.63 17.43 15.93
CA SER A 40 14.48 16.31 16.87
C SER A 40 13.16 16.38 17.64
N GLU A 41 12.74 17.58 18.03
CA GLU A 41 11.49 17.79 18.77
C GLU A 41 10.27 17.66 17.84
N LEU A 42 10.34 18.18 16.62
CA LEU A 42 9.29 18.03 15.61
C LEU A 42 9.06 16.55 15.28
N CYS A 43 10.15 15.81 15.07
CA CYS A 43 10.10 14.40 14.74
C CYS A 43 9.66 13.56 15.93
N GLY A 44 10.13 13.88 17.15
CA GLY A 44 10.00 13.02 18.32
C GLY A 44 10.71 11.67 18.12
N PHE A 45 10.40 10.67 18.95
CA PHE A 45 10.84 9.27 18.83
C PHE A 45 12.35 8.97 18.80
N ASP A 46 13.21 9.86 19.30
CA ASP A 46 14.68 9.75 19.26
C ASP A 46 15.25 9.45 17.85
N GLY A 47 16.57 9.38 17.70
CA GLY A 47 17.20 8.97 16.45
C GLY A 47 17.06 9.96 15.28
N VAL A 48 16.77 11.23 15.57
CA VAL A 48 16.82 12.35 14.61
C VAL A 48 17.72 13.44 15.18
N PRO A 49 18.94 13.61 14.63
CA PRO A 49 19.85 14.66 15.05
C PRO A 49 19.40 16.02 14.52
N ASN A 50 19.72 17.07 15.26
CA ASN A 50 19.44 18.44 14.83
C ASN A 50 20.46 18.91 13.79
N PRO A 51 20.01 19.59 12.72
CA PRO A 51 20.92 20.18 11.74
C PRO A 51 21.78 21.25 12.41
N VAL A 52 23.07 21.30 12.04
CA VAL A 52 23.99 22.34 12.49
C VAL A 52 24.19 23.39 11.39
N PRO A 53 24.34 24.68 11.74
CA PRO A 53 24.66 25.70 10.75
C PRO A 53 25.95 25.37 10.00
N GLY A 54 25.90 25.35 8.67
CA GLY A 54 27.04 24.97 7.82
C GLY A 54 27.31 23.47 7.74
N GLY A 55 26.36 22.63 8.16
CA GLY A 55 26.42 21.18 8.03
C GLY A 55 26.45 20.69 6.59
N THR A 56 26.59 19.37 6.43
CA THR A 56 26.62 18.70 5.12
C THR A 56 25.54 17.62 5.01
N LEU A 57 25.21 17.22 3.78
CA LEU A 57 24.29 16.11 3.54
C LEU A 57 24.83 14.75 4.00
N ASP A 58 26.15 14.66 4.20
CA ASP A 58 26.86 13.46 4.64
C ASP A 58 27.01 13.38 6.18
N ASP A 59 26.45 14.35 6.91
CA ASP A 59 26.58 14.43 8.37
C ASP A 59 26.00 13.18 9.06
N ARG A 60 26.70 12.72 10.10
CA ARG A 60 26.36 11.52 10.87
C ARG A 60 26.26 11.85 12.38
N PRO A 61 25.33 11.23 13.12
CA PRO A 61 24.29 10.29 12.64
C PRO A 61 23.30 10.98 11.69
N GLU A 62 22.64 10.20 10.83
CA GLU A 62 21.56 10.71 9.97
C GLU A 62 20.20 10.35 10.57
N PRO A 63 19.12 11.10 10.29
CA PRO A 63 17.77 10.71 10.68
C PRO A 63 17.43 9.32 10.14
N ASN A 64 16.84 8.44 10.97
CA ASN A 64 16.50 7.07 10.55
C ASN A 64 15.19 6.54 11.17
N GLN A 65 14.09 7.27 10.97
CA GLN A 65 12.76 6.83 11.42
C GLN A 65 12.01 6.04 10.35
N TRP A 66 12.56 4.90 9.92
CA TRP A 66 12.00 4.03 8.87
C TRP A 66 10.56 3.58 9.12
N PHE A 67 10.12 3.49 10.39
CA PHE A 67 8.76 3.13 10.76
C PHE A 67 7.71 4.10 10.19
N ARG A 68 8.14 5.30 9.75
CA ARG A 68 7.32 6.28 9.04
C ARG A 68 6.92 5.85 7.62
N PHE A 69 7.33 4.67 7.14
CA PHE A 69 6.69 4.04 5.98
C PHE A 69 5.48 3.16 6.34
N ILE A 70 5.26 2.86 7.63
CA ILE A 70 4.23 1.91 8.09
C ILE A 70 3.21 2.62 8.97
N ILE A 71 3.67 3.27 10.03
CA ILE A 71 2.80 3.90 11.04
C ILE A 71 1.81 4.92 10.46
N PRO A 72 2.19 5.77 9.47
CA PRO A 72 1.25 6.77 8.93
C PRO A 72 0.01 6.18 8.26
N MET A 73 0.00 4.89 7.92
CA MET A 73 -1.17 4.20 7.38
C MET A 73 -2.36 4.24 8.35
N PHE A 74 -2.07 4.36 9.65
CA PHE A 74 -3.06 4.38 10.73
C PHE A 74 -3.34 5.79 11.25
N LEU A 75 -2.62 6.80 10.75
CA LEU A 75 -2.76 8.20 11.14
C LEU A 75 -3.59 8.94 10.11
N HIS A 76 -4.37 9.95 10.52
CA HIS A 76 -5.19 10.75 9.61
C HIS A 76 -5.20 12.22 10.06
N THR A 77 -5.09 13.12 9.10
CA THR A 77 -5.21 14.56 9.34
C THR A 77 -6.67 15.00 9.41
N GLY A 78 -7.23 15.00 10.63
CA GLY A 78 -8.56 15.58 10.90
C GLY A 78 -9.76 14.66 10.66
N ILE A 79 -10.93 15.10 11.14
CA ILE A 79 -12.16 14.29 11.19
C ILE A 79 -12.72 13.99 9.80
N ILE A 80 -12.68 14.97 8.88
CA ILE A 80 -13.19 14.78 7.52
C ILE A 80 -12.35 13.73 6.77
N HIS A 81 -11.04 13.79 6.91
CA HIS A 81 -10.11 12.87 6.24
C HIS A 81 -10.29 11.44 6.72
N ILE A 82 -10.37 11.20 8.04
CA ILE A 82 -10.67 9.85 8.56
C ILE A 82 -12.08 9.39 8.19
N GLY A 83 -13.08 10.29 8.21
CA GLY A 83 -14.45 9.97 7.82
C GLY A 83 -14.56 9.47 6.39
N PHE A 84 -13.90 10.15 5.44
CA PHE A 84 -13.87 9.72 4.03
C PHE A 84 -13.12 8.39 3.86
N ASN A 85 -11.95 8.23 4.46
CA ASN A 85 -11.19 6.97 4.38
C ASN A 85 -11.98 5.80 4.99
N LEU A 86 -12.63 5.99 6.13
CA LEU A 86 -13.47 4.97 6.75
C LEU A 86 -14.70 4.65 5.90
N LEU A 87 -15.32 5.63 5.25
CA LEU A 87 -16.42 5.37 4.32
C LEU A 87 -15.98 4.45 3.19
N VAL A 88 -14.87 4.74 2.52
CA VAL A 88 -14.32 3.90 1.44
C VAL A 88 -13.86 2.54 1.98
N GLN A 89 -13.22 2.51 3.16
CA GLN A 89 -12.78 1.27 3.81
C GLN A 89 -13.96 0.34 4.12
N MET A 90 -15.01 0.86 4.76
CA MET A 90 -16.15 0.06 5.23
C MET A 90 -17.10 -0.36 4.10
N THR A 91 -17.03 0.32 2.95
CA THR A 91 -17.82 -0.03 1.76
C THR A 91 -17.00 -0.92 0.82
N MET A 92 -16.06 -0.32 0.08
CA MET A 92 -15.30 -0.98 -0.98
C MET A 92 -14.28 -1.97 -0.41
N ALA A 93 -13.50 -1.58 0.60
CA ALA A 93 -12.46 -2.46 1.10
C ALA A 93 -13.04 -3.69 1.82
N ALA A 94 -14.11 -3.51 2.58
CA ALA A 94 -14.83 -4.60 3.24
C ALA A 94 -15.48 -5.58 2.24
N ASP A 95 -16.00 -5.09 1.11
CA ASP A 95 -16.54 -5.95 0.04
C ASP A 95 -15.43 -6.76 -0.66
N MET A 96 -14.31 -6.11 -0.97
CA MET A 96 -13.14 -6.80 -1.52
C MET A 96 -12.55 -7.83 -0.55
N GLU A 97 -12.51 -7.54 0.75
CA GLU A 97 -12.06 -8.48 1.79
C GLU A 97 -12.91 -9.75 1.82
N ARG A 98 -14.25 -9.62 1.70
CA ARG A 98 -15.17 -10.77 1.66
C ARG A 98 -14.93 -11.64 0.44
N THR A 99 -14.60 -11.04 -0.70
CA THR A 99 -14.38 -11.74 -1.97
C THR A 99 -13.04 -12.49 -2.00
N VAL A 100 -11.95 -11.81 -1.60
CA VAL A 100 -10.58 -12.31 -1.73
C VAL A 100 -10.13 -13.10 -0.48
N GLY A 101 -10.71 -12.78 0.67
CA GLY A 101 -10.41 -13.34 1.99
C GLY A 101 -9.42 -12.50 2.79
N TRP A 102 -9.61 -12.46 4.11
CA TRP A 102 -8.92 -11.58 5.06
C TRP A 102 -7.39 -11.54 4.93
N TRP A 103 -6.71 -12.68 4.85
CA TRP A 103 -5.24 -12.71 4.83
C TRP A 103 -4.65 -12.17 3.53
N ARG A 104 -5.28 -12.44 2.38
CA ARG A 104 -4.86 -11.94 1.07
C ARG A 104 -5.11 -10.45 0.98
N PHE A 105 -6.29 -10.03 1.44
CA PHE A 105 -6.65 -8.63 1.55
C PHE A 105 -5.63 -7.87 2.40
N ALA A 106 -5.32 -8.38 3.60
CA ALA A 106 -4.35 -7.77 4.51
C ALA A 106 -2.95 -7.63 3.88
N LEU A 107 -2.47 -8.65 3.16
CA LEU A 107 -1.19 -8.58 2.46
C LEU A 107 -1.18 -7.50 1.38
N VAL A 108 -2.21 -7.44 0.53
CA VAL A 108 -2.30 -6.42 -0.52
C VAL A 108 -2.45 -5.03 0.10
N TYR A 109 -3.28 -4.89 1.12
CA TYR A 109 -3.54 -3.63 1.79
C TYR A 109 -2.28 -3.05 2.44
N LEU A 110 -1.58 -3.84 3.26
CA LEU A 110 -0.33 -3.43 3.90
C LEU A 110 0.77 -3.15 2.88
N ALA A 111 0.95 -4.05 1.90
CA ALA A 111 1.97 -3.85 0.88
C ALA A 111 1.71 -2.59 0.05
N SER A 112 0.45 -2.32 -0.32
CA SER A 112 0.09 -1.13 -1.09
C SER A 112 0.34 0.16 -0.31
N GLY A 113 -0.01 0.22 0.98
CA GLY A 113 0.26 1.38 1.81
C GLY A 113 1.75 1.65 1.98
N ILE A 114 2.54 0.62 2.29
CA ILE A 114 3.99 0.75 2.49
C ILE A 114 4.69 1.14 1.18
N TRP A 115 4.39 0.45 0.08
CA TRP A 115 4.99 0.75 -1.23
C TRP A 115 4.59 2.15 -1.72
N GLY A 116 3.34 2.56 -1.46
CA GLY A 116 2.87 3.93 -1.64
C GLY A 116 3.76 4.94 -0.90
N PHE A 117 3.90 4.80 0.42
CA PHE A 117 4.72 5.75 1.20
C PHE A 117 6.20 5.75 0.81
N VAL A 118 6.74 4.62 0.38
CA VAL A 118 8.10 4.55 -0.16
C VAL A 118 8.21 5.33 -1.48
N LEU A 119 7.24 5.19 -2.39
CA LEU A 119 7.22 5.98 -3.62
C LEU A 119 7.04 7.47 -3.33
N GLY A 120 6.11 7.82 -2.43
CA GLY A 120 5.91 9.20 -1.96
C GLY A 120 7.16 9.78 -1.30
N GLY A 121 7.88 9.00 -0.48
CA GLY A 121 9.18 9.35 0.10
C GLY A 121 10.21 9.83 -0.92
N ASN A 122 10.25 9.20 -2.09
CA ASN A 122 11.21 9.49 -3.14
C ASN A 122 10.82 10.71 -3.98
N TYR A 123 9.53 10.88 -4.29
CA TYR A 123 9.10 11.78 -5.36
C TYR A 123 8.13 12.89 -4.93
N ALA A 124 7.46 12.75 -3.78
CA ALA A 124 6.67 13.85 -3.23
C ALA A 124 7.59 14.93 -2.64
N ALA A 125 7.04 16.13 -2.45
CA ALA A 125 7.77 17.23 -1.83
C ALA A 125 8.32 16.82 -0.46
N GLN A 126 9.59 17.16 -0.21
CA GLN A 126 10.32 16.69 0.98
C GLN A 126 9.85 17.38 2.26
N GLY A 127 9.36 18.62 2.16
CA GLY A 127 8.77 19.36 3.27
C GLY A 127 7.30 19.05 3.54
N GLU A 128 6.66 18.16 2.77
CA GLU A 128 5.28 17.76 3.01
C GLU A 128 5.20 16.58 3.97
N SER A 129 4.21 16.61 4.87
CA SER A 129 3.88 15.45 5.70
C SER A 129 2.73 14.67 5.06
N SER A 130 2.82 13.34 5.05
CA SER A 130 1.81 12.47 4.44
C SER A 130 1.36 11.39 5.42
N CYS A 131 0.05 11.18 5.52
CA CYS A 131 -0.55 10.13 6.34
C CYS A 131 -1.92 9.72 5.77
N GLY A 132 -2.46 8.62 6.27
CA GLY A 132 -3.73 8.07 5.87
C GLY A 132 -3.59 6.70 5.23
N CYS A 133 -4.69 5.95 5.25
CA CYS A 133 -4.73 4.66 4.59
C CYS A 133 -5.02 4.72 3.09
N SER A 134 -5.18 5.92 2.52
CA SER A 134 -5.58 6.14 1.12
C SER A 134 -4.69 5.42 0.11
N GLY A 135 -3.37 5.35 0.29
CA GLY A 135 -2.51 4.53 -0.57
C GLY A 135 -2.89 3.05 -0.59
N SER A 136 -3.31 2.50 0.56
CA SER A 136 -3.83 1.13 0.65
C SER A 136 -5.16 0.98 -0.08
N LEU A 137 -6.05 1.98 0.05
CA LEU A 137 -7.34 2.02 -0.64
C LEU A 137 -7.19 2.10 -2.17
N PHE A 138 -6.21 2.85 -2.68
CA PHE A 138 -5.86 2.82 -4.10
C PHE A 138 -5.37 1.43 -4.55
N GLY A 139 -4.67 0.71 -3.68
CA GLY A 139 -4.35 -0.70 -3.91
C GLY A 139 -5.60 -1.59 -4.00
N ILE A 140 -6.64 -1.30 -3.21
CA ILE A 140 -7.93 -1.99 -3.30
C ILE A 140 -8.69 -1.62 -4.59
N LEU A 141 -8.64 -0.36 -5.04
CA LEU A 141 -9.19 0.04 -6.34
C LEU A 141 -8.55 -0.74 -7.50
N ALA A 142 -7.24 -0.96 -7.43
CA ALA A 142 -6.53 -1.82 -8.37
C ALA A 142 -7.03 -3.28 -8.34
N LEU A 143 -7.38 -3.82 -7.15
CA LEU A 143 -8.00 -5.15 -7.07
C LEU A 143 -9.37 -5.21 -7.73
N TYR A 144 -10.19 -4.15 -7.64
CA TYR A 144 -11.49 -4.09 -8.34
C TYR A 144 -11.31 -4.11 -9.87
N ILE A 145 -10.33 -3.37 -10.39
CA ILE A 145 -10.00 -3.43 -11.83
C ILE A 145 -9.60 -4.85 -12.23
N LEU A 146 -8.75 -5.50 -11.44
CA LEU A 146 -8.35 -6.87 -11.74
C LEU A 146 -9.51 -7.88 -11.61
N ASP A 147 -10.40 -7.73 -10.62
CA ASP A 147 -11.60 -8.56 -10.47
C ASP A 147 -12.51 -8.44 -11.70
N LEU A 148 -12.75 -7.20 -12.16
CA LEU A 148 -13.51 -6.93 -13.37
C LEU A 148 -12.87 -7.59 -14.60
N LEU A 149 -11.54 -7.47 -14.76
CA LEU A 149 -10.82 -8.12 -15.86
C LEU A 149 -10.87 -9.66 -15.77
N TYR A 150 -10.86 -10.22 -14.55
CA TYR A 150 -10.92 -11.67 -14.34
C TYR A 150 -12.32 -12.24 -14.55
N THR A 151 -13.37 -11.44 -14.29
CA THR A 151 -14.78 -11.81 -14.45
C THR A 151 -15.41 -11.22 -15.71
N TRP A 152 -14.61 -10.67 -16.63
CA TRP A 152 -15.08 -9.89 -17.78
C TRP A 152 -16.19 -10.57 -18.59
N GLY A 153 -16.07 -11.88 -18.84
CA GLY A 153 -17.06 -12.66 -19.58
C GLY A 153 -18.32 -13.05 -18.80
N GLU A 154 -18.31 -12.88 -17.48
CA GLU A 154 -19.43 -13.19 -16.57
C GLU A 154 -20.28 -11.94 -16.26
N ARG A 155 -19.72 -10.74 -16.48
CA ARG A 155 -20.38 -9.46 -16.22
C ARG A 155 -21.35 -9.12 -17.35
N SER A 156 -22.50 -8.54 -17.00
CA SER A 156 -23.52 -8.13 -17.97
C SER A 156 -23.08 -6.94 -18.83
N SER A 157 -22.38 -5.97 -18.23
CA SER A 157 -21.92 -4.74 -18.89
C SER A 157 -20.50 -4.34 -18.48
N PRO A 158 -19.47 -5.18 -18.77
CA PRO A 158 -18.11 -4.97 -18.27
C PRO A 158 -17.47 -3.66 -18.74
N TRP A 159 -17.80 -3.20 -19.94
CA TRP A 159 -17.33 -1.90 -20.45
C TRP A 159 -17.89 -0.71 -19.66
N ALA A 160 -19.16 -0.76 -19.27
CA ALA A 160 -19.76 0.32 -18.48
C ALA A 160 -19.15 0.36 -17.08
N GLU A 161 -18.98 -0.80 -16.45
CA GLU A 161 -18.29 -0.91 -15.16
C GLU A 161 -16.85 -0.39 -15.25
N LEU A 162 -16.10 -0.75 -16.30
CA LEU A 162 -14.73 -0.28 -16.51
C LEU A 162 -14.67 1.25 -16.64
N VAL A 163 -15.54 1.84 -17.46
CA VAL A 163 -15.59 3.30 -17.67
C VAL A 163 -15.88 4.02 -16.36
N ILE A 164 -16.85 3.53 -15.56
CA ILE A 164 -17.18 4.12 -14.26
C ILE A 164 -16.00 4.02 -13.29
N MET A 165 -15.34 2.86 -13.22
CA MET A 165 -14.17 2.68 -12.34
C MET A 165 -13.01 3.58 -12.75
N VAL A 166 -12.67 3.61 -14.04
CA VAL A 166 -11.57 4.45 -14.57
C VAL A 166 -11.87 5.93 -14.34
N PHE A 167 -13.11 6.36 -14.56
CA PHE A 167 -13.52 7.73 -14.30
C PHE A 167 -13.43 8.09 -12.80
N GLY A 168 -13.86 7.19 -11.91
CA GLY A 168 -13.72 7.35 -10.47
C GLY A 168 -12.25 7.46 -10.03
N ILE A 169 -11.39 6.58 -10.53
CA ILE A 169 -9.93 6.60 -10.27
C ILE A 169 -9.31 7.91 -10.78
N ALA A 170 -9.69 8.37 -11.97
CA ALA A 170 -9.21 9.63 -12.53
C ALA A 170 -9.62 10.81 -11.64
N ILE A 171 -10.87 10.85 -11.17
CA ILE A 171 -11.32 11.88 -10.20
C ILE A 171 -10.49 11.79 -8.92
N SER A 172 -10.24 10.60 -8.39
CA SER A 172 -9.43 10.45 -7.16
C SER A 172 -8.01 11.00 -7.33
N PHE A 173 -7.36 10.77 -8.48
CA PHE A 173 -6.04 11.36 -8.76
C PHE A 173 -6.08 12.88 -8.98
N VAL A 174 -7.15 13.39 -9.60
CA VAL A 174 -7.36 14.85 -9.73
C VAL A 174 -7.54 15.49 -8.37
N LEU A 175 -8.34 14.87 -7.49
CA LEU A 175 -8.51 15.32 -6.11
C LEU A 175 -7.20 15.24 -5.33
N GLY A 176 -6.35 14.25 -5.59
CA GLY A 176 -5.03 14.15 -4.97
C GLY A 176 -4.02 15.21 -5.39
N LEU A 177 -4.36 16.10 -6.34
CA LEU A 177 -3.59 17.31 -6.65
C LEU A 177 -3.91 18.49 -5.70
N LEU A 178 -4.89 18.33 -4.81
CA LEU A 178 -5.19 19.29 -3.76
C LEU A 178 -4.05 19.30 -2.71
N PRO A 179 -3.77 20.46 -2.09
CA PRO A 179 -2.69 20.58 -1.12
C PRO A 179 -2.88 19.64 0.08
N GLY A 180 -1.77 19.06 0.54
CA GLY A 180 -1.75 18.09 1.66
C GLY A 180 -2.09 16.65 1.27
N LEU A 181 -2.28 16.34 -0.02
CA LEU A 181 -2.46 14.98 -0.52
C LEU A 181 -1.21 14.48 -1.25
N ASP A 182 -0.97 13.17 -1.13
CA ASP A 182 0.22 12.50 -1.66
C ASP A 182 -0.15 11.57 -2.81
N ASN A 183 -0.22 12.15 -4.01
CA ASN A 183 -0.53 11.41 -5.22
C ASN A 183 0.52 10.36 -5.56
N PHE A 184 1.79 10.54 -5.18
CA PHE A 184 2.80 9.49 -5.33
C PHE A 184 2.48 8.29 -4.45
N SER A 185 2.04 8.51 -3.22
CA SER A 185 1.56 7.41 -2.38
C SER A 185 0.34 6.70 -2.97
N HIS A 186 -0.57 7.43 -3.62
CA HIS A 186 -1.73 6.83 -4.31
C HIS A 186 -1.32 6.02 -5.54
N ILE A 187 -0.45 6.57 -6.39
CA ILE A 187 0.10 5.88 -7.57
C ILE A 187 0.82 4.61 -7.14
N GLY A 188 1.68 4.72 -6.11
CA GLY A 188 2.44 3.58 -5.61
C GLY A 188 1.54 2.50 -5.03
N GLY A 189 0.53 2.90 -4.26
CA GLY A 189 -0.49 1.99 -3.77
C GLY A 189 -1.24 1.27 -4.88
N PHE A 190 -1.67 2.00 -5.93
CA PHE A 190 -2.38 1.42 -7.08
C PHE A 190 -1.51 0.41 -7.85
N VAL A 191 -0.27 0.78 -8.17
CA VAL A 191 0.68 -0.09 -8.89
C VAL A 191 0.98 -1.34 -8.07
N MET A 192 1.23 -1.19 -6.77
CA MET A 192 1.48 -2.33 -5.88
C MET A 192 0.24 -3.21 -5.72
N GLY A 193 -0.95 -2.63 -5.65
CA GLY A 193 -2.22 -3.36 -5.63
C GLY A 193 -2.45 -4.20 -6.88
N LEU A 194 -2.15 -3.66 -8.06
CA LEU A 194 -2.20 -4.41 -9.32
C LEU A 194 -1.21 -5.58 -9.30
N ALA A 195 0.05 -5.31 -8.96
CA ALA A 195 1.09 -6.34 -9.02
C ALA A 195 0.88 -7.45 -7.99
N SER A 196 0.56 -7.10 -6.74
CA SER A 196 0.24 -8.07 -5.68
C SER A 196 -1.07 -8.79 -5.93
N GLY A 197 -2.08 -8.11 -6.50
CA GLY A 197 -3.32 -8.71 -6.94
C GLY A 197 -3.12 -9.81 -7.98
N LEU A 198 -2.29 -9.57 -9.00
CA LEU A 198 -1.92 -10.59 -9.99
C LEU A 198 -1.28 -11.83 -9.33
N CYS A 199 -0.43 -11.63 -8.33
CA CYS A 199 0.26 -12.70 -7.61
C CYS A 199 -0.69 -13.51 -6.72
N ILE A 200 -1.53 -12.84 -5.95
CA ILE A 200 -2.23 -13.40 -4.78
C ILE A 200 -3.69 -13.77 -5.06
N MET A 201 -4.38 -13.05 -5.96
CA MET A 201 -5.78 -13.33 -6.28
C MET A 201 -5.96 -14.67 -6.99
N ARG A 202 -7.18 -15.21 -6.95
CA ARG A 202 -7.53 -16.45 -7.65
C ARG A 202 -7.44 -16.22 -9.17
N SER A 203 -7.03 -17.23 -9.91
CA SER A 203 -7.02 -17.15 -11.37
C SER A 203 -8.44 -16.97 -11.93
N PRO A 204 -8.62 -16.23 -13.04
CA PRO A 204 -9.92 -16.07 -13.71
C PRO A 204 -10.60 -17.41 -13.97
N ASN A 205 -11.92 -17.50 -13.85
CA ASN A 205 -12.66 -18.75 -14.12
C ASN A 205 -12.44 -19.26 -15.55
N ALA A 206 -12.47 -18.36 -16.54
CA ALA A 206 -12.16 -18.68 -17.93
C ALA A 206 -10.74 -19.27 -18.10
N LEU A 207 -9.77 -18.75 -17.35
CA LEU A 207 -8.41 -19.29 -17.37
C LEU A 207 -8.35 -20.61 -16.61
N ARG A 208 -9.03 -20.74 -15.46
CA ARG A 208 -9.14 -21.97 -14.66
C ARG A 208 -9.69 -23.14 -15.47
N GLU A 209 -10.69 -22.90 -16.30
CA GLU A 209 -11.23 -23.90 -17.22
C GLU A 209 -10.19 -24.32 -18.27
N ARG A 210 -9.56 -23.33 -18.92
CA ARG A 210 -8.53 -23.58 -19.94
C ARG A 210 -7.31 -24.32 -19.39
N ILE A 211 -6.87 -24.00 -18.17
CA ILE A 211 -5.73 -24.65 -17.49
C ILE A 211 -6.10 -25.93 -16.73
N GLY A 212 -7.37 -26.35 -16.77
CA GLY A 212 -7.84 -27.62 -16.18
C GLY A 212 -8.00 -27.61 -14.65
N LEU A 213 -8.14 -26.42 -14.03
CA LEU A 213 -8.40 -26.25 -12.61
C LEU A 213 -9.91 -26.21 -12.25
N ALA A 214 -10.81 -26.14 -13.24
CA ALA A 214 -12.25 -26.02 -13.01
C ALA A 214 -12.87 -27.22 -12.25
N ARG A 215 -12.27 -28.42 -12.33
CA ARG A 215 -12.79 -29.62 -11.64
C ARG A 215 -12.38 -29.75 -10.16
N ASN A 216 -11.44 -28.96 -9.67
CA ASN A 216 -11.06 -29.00 -8.25
C ASN A 216 -11.71 -27.84 -7.49
N PRO A 217 -12.78 -28.08 -6.72
CA PRO A 217 -13.28 -27.08 -5.79
C PRO A 217 -12.17 -26.75 -4.79
N TYR A 218 -12.06 -25.46 -4.47
CA TYR A 218 -11.15 -24.99 -3.44
C TYR A 218 -11.62 -25.53 -2.10
N VAL A 219 -10.80 -26.37 -1.45
CA VAL A 219 -10.92 -26.61 -0.01
C VAL A 219 -10.36 -25.34 0.64
N ALA A 220 -11.24 -24.53 1.24
CA ALA A 220 -10.75 -23.51 2.16
C ALA A 220 -9.90 -24.20 3.21
N MET A 221 -8.72 -23.66 3.53
CA MET A 221 -8.02 -24.03 4.77
C MET A 221 -8.78 -23.51 6.02
N THR A 222 -10.11 -23.64 6.03
CA THR A 222 -10.83 -23.97 7.26
C THR A 222 -10.53 -25.44 7.50
N GLY A 223 -10.02 -25.82 8.67
CA GLY A 223 -9.53 -27.17 8.99
C GLY A 223 -10.53 -28.33 8.91
N ALA A 224 -11.55 -28.27 8.06
CA ALA A 224 -12.48 -29.35 7.76
C ALA A 224 -12.09 -29.98 6.42
N ALA A 225 -11.38 -31.11 6.50
CA ALA A 225 -11.17 -31.99 5.37
C ALA A 225 -12.50 -32.62 4.92
N GLY A 226 -12.81 -32.49 3.63
CA GLY A 226 -13.62 -33.44 2.89
C GLY A 226 -15.13 -33.49 3.17
N ALA A 227 -15.92 -32.86 2.30
CA ALA A 227 -17.23 -33.39 1.93
C ALA A 227 -17.56 -32.98 0.49
N SER A 228 -17.25 -33.86 -0.47
CA SER A 228 -17.95 -33.88 -1.75
C SER A 228 -19.35 -34.45 -1.50
N ALA A 229 -20.40 -33.67 -1.71
CA ALA A 229 -21.78 -34.17 -1.69
C ALA A 229 -22.41 -33.97 -3.07
N GLY A 230 -22.54 -35.07 -3.82
CA GLY A 230 -23.56 -35.21 -4.87
C GLY A 230 -24.95 -35.39 -4.25
N PRO A 231 -26.02 -35.32 -5.06
CA PRO A 231 -27.37 -35.04 -4.57
C PRO A 231 -28.02 -36.30 -3.97
N GLY A 232 -28.51 -36.21 -2.72
CA GLY A 232 -29.34 -37.27 -2.14
C GLY A 232 -29.52 -37.22 -0.62
N ASN A 233 -30.71 -36.81 -0.22
CA ASN A 233 -31.43 -37.15 1.02
C ASN A 233 -31.04 -36.58 2.40
N LYS A 234 -32.03 -35.82 2.91
CA LYS A 234 -32.66 -35.80 4.24
C LYS A 234 -31.85 -35.42 5.49
N VAL A 235 -32.31 -34.31 6.05
CA VAL A 235 -32.21 -33.78 7.41
C VAL A 235 -32.35 -34.85 8.50
N THR A 236 -31.43 -34.84 9.48
CA THR A 236 -31.70 -34.84 10.94
C THR A 236 -30.42 -34.49 11.72
N ASN A 237 -30.52 -33.53 12.64
CA ASN A 237 -29.64 -33.33 13.82
C ASN A 237 -30.52 -33.62 15.06
N PRO A 238 -30.01 -33.94 16.27
CA PRO A 238 -28.85 -33.28 16.90
C PRO A 238 -27.94 -34.15 17.80
N GLY A 239 -26.71 -33.68 18.09
CA GLY A 239 -25.90 -34.22 19.18
C GLY A 239 -24.38 -34.10 19.00
N SER A 240 -23.83 -32.89 18.95
CA SER A 240 -22.39 -32.66 18.84
C SER A 240 -21.68 -32.85 20.19
N SER A 241 -21.17 -34.05 20.44
CA SER A 241 -20.26 -34.33 21.56
C SER A 241 -18.80 -34.07 21.15
N ILE A 242 -18.07 -33.32 21.98
CA ILE A 242 -16.62 -33.04 21.87
C ILE A 242 -15.78 -34.34 21.71
N ALA A 243 -16.33 -35.48 22.16
CA ALA A 243 -15.68 -36.78 21.99
C ALA A 243 -15.54 -37.23 20.52
N GLU A 244 -16.45 -36.83 19.61
CA GLU A 244 -16.33 -37.13 18.18
C GLU A 244 -15.25 -36.28 17.49
N PHE A 245 -15.07 -35.04 17.94
CA PHE A 245 -14.02 -34.13 17.44
C PHE A 245 -12.61 -34.71 17.68
N PHE A 246 -12.36 -35.28 18.86
CA PHE A 246 -11.07 -35.91 19.18
C PHE A 246 -10.89 -37.30 18.55
N LYS A 247 -11.98 -38.01 18.24
CA LYS A 247 -11.90 -39.31 17.54
C LYS A 247 -11.55 -39.14 16.06
N ALA A 248 -12.02 -38.06 15.41
CA ALA A 248 -11.66 -37.71 14.04
C ALA A 248 -10.16 -37.43 13.86
N HIS A 249 -9.46 -36.97 14.90
CA HIS A 249 -8.00 -36.74 14.87
C HIS A 249 -7.15 -38.00 14.98
N LYS A 250 -7.70 -39.12 15.48
CA LYS A 250 -6.95 -40.39 15.64
C LYS A 250 -7.09 -41.37 14.47
N GLY A 251 -7.84 -41.00 13.43
CA GLY A 251 -8.21 -41.89 12.32
C GLY A 251 -7.65 -41.54 10.94
N SER A 252 -6.76 -40.55 10.81
CA SER A 252 -6.15 -40.25 9.49
C SER A 252 -4.97 -41.18 9.24
N LYS A 253 -5.24 -42.37 8.68
CA LYS A 253 -4.21 -43.10 7.93
C LYS A 253 -3.78 -42.20 6.79
N SER A 254 -2.61 -41.59 6.97
CA SER A 254 -1.85 -40.86 5.96
C SER A 254 -1.84 -41.68 4.66
N SER A 255 -2.61 -41.24 3.66
CA SER A 255 -2.44 -41.74 2.30
C SER A 255 -1.11 -41.23 1.82
N LYS A 256 -0.23 -42.20 1.60
CA LYS A 256 1.17 -42.08 1.24
C LYS A 256 1.28 -41.67 -0.24
N ASP A 257 0.79 -40.48 -0.61
CA ASP A 257 0.89 -39.98 -1.99
C ASP A 257 0.87 -38.45 -2.13
N SER A 258 1.26 -37.71 -1.09
CA SER A 258 1.50 -36.26 -1.16
C SER A 258 2.89 -35.92 -1.71
N SER A 259 3.30 -36.56 -2.81
CA SER A 259 4.54 -36.16 -3.47
C SER A 259 4.36 -34.77 -4.11
N ALA A 260 5.26 -33.84 -3.84
CA ALA A 260 5.30 -32.53 -4.52
C ALA A 260 5.31 -32.68 -6.05
N LEU A 261 5.78 -33.82 -6.57
CA LEU A 261 5.77 -34.19 -7.98
C LEU A 261 4.36 -34.40 -8.54
N GLY A 262 3.38 -34.80 -7.73
CA GLY A 262 1.98 -34.93 -8.13
C GLY A 262 1.31 -33.59 -8.44
N PHE A 263 1.77 -32.50 -7.82
CA PHE A 263 1.23 -31.15 -8.03
C PHE A 263 1.45 -30.64 -9.48
N PHE A 264 2.57 -31.03 -10.08
CA PHE A 264 3.02 -30.58 -11.41
C PHE A 264 2.64 -31.52 -12.56
N LYS A 265 2.26 -32.77 -12.26
CA LYS A 265 1.98 -33.79 -13.28
C LYS A 265 0.70 -33.46 -14.06
N GLY A 266 0.79 -33.43 -15.39
CA GLY A 266 -0.37 -33.27 -16.30
C GLY A 266 -0.87 -31.82 -16.50
N ARG A 267 -0.09 -30.80 -16.14
CA ARG A 267 -0.48 -29.39 -16.33
C ARG A 267 -0.32 -28.95 -17.79
N LYS A 268 -1.29 -28.19 -18.29
CA LYS A 268 -1.28 -27.60 -19.64
C LYS A 268 -0.26 -26.45 -19.75
N PRO A 269 0.28 -26.14 -20.95
CA PRO A 269 1.25 -25.05 -21.14
C PRO A 269 0.78 -23.67 -20.62
N LEU A 270 -0.50 -23.35 -20.80
CA LEU A 270 -1.11 -22.10 -20.30
C LEU A 270 -1.04 -21.96 -18.77
N TRP A 271 -1.00 -23.08 -18.03
CA TRP A 271 -0.82 -23.06 -16.58
C TRP A 271 0.58 -22.55 -16.22
N TRP A 272 1.60 -23.07 -16.89
CA TRP A 272 3.00 -22.65 -16.69
C TRP A 272 3.21 -21.19 -17.09
N ALA A 273 2.66 -20.77 -18.23
CA ALA A 273 2.72 -19.37 -18.65
C ALA A 273 2.10 -18.44 -17.58
N TRP A 274 0.95 -18.79 -17.02
CA TRP A 274 0.31 -18.00 -15.97
C TRP A 274 1.12 -17.95 -14.67
N TRP A 275 1.76 -19.05 -14.28
CA TRP A 275 2.66 -19.08 -13.12
C TRP A 275 3.92 -18.24 -13.34
N LEU A 276 4.47 -18.24 -14.56
CA LEU A 276 5.60 -17.37 -14.92
C LEU A 276 5.23 -15.89 -14.84
N VAL A 277 4.02 -15.51 -15.26
CA VAL A 277 3.52 -14.13 -15.10
C VAL A 277 3.46 -13.73 -13.63
N ARG A 278 2.93 -14.62 -12.76
CA ARG A 278 2.87 -14.36 -11.32
C ARG A 278 4.26 -14.25 -10.68
N LEU A 279 5.16 -15.16 -11.04
CA LEU A 279 6.53 -15.13 -10.56
C LEU A 279 7.25 -13.86 -11.01
N GLY A 280 7.10 -13.49 -12.29
CA GLY A 280 7.66 -12.26 -12.84
C GLY A 280 7.13 -11.00 -12.14
N ALA A 281 5.81 -10.93 -11.89
CA ALA A 281 5.21 -9.82 -11.14
C ALA A 281 5.76 -9.74 -9.70
N LEU A 282 5.89 -10.87 -9.00
CA LEU A 282 6.47 -10.91 -7.66
C LEU A 282 7.92 -10.42 -7.64
N VAL A 283 8.74 -10.90 -8.58
CA VAL A 283 10.15 -10.50 -8.70
C VAL A 283 10.26 -9.01 -9.03
N ALA A 284 9.44 -8.50 -9.95
CA ALA A 284 9.42 -7.08 -10.32
C ALA A 284 9.06 -6.19 -9.13
N VAL A 285 8.08 -6.59 -8.30
CA VAL A 285 7.72 -5.88 -7.06
C VAL A 285 8.88 -5.83 -6.08
N LEU A 286 9.54 -6.97 -5.83
CA LEU A 286 10.65 -7.04 -4.89
C LEU A 286 11.84 -6.19 -5.35
N ILE A 287 12.21 -6.29 -6.64
CA ILE A 287 13.26 -5.46 -7.23
C ILE A 287 12.87 -3.98 -7.13
N GLY A 288 11.66 -3.61 -7.54
CA GLY A 288 11.18 -2.24 -7.48
C GLY A 288 11.20 -1.67 -6.06
N PHE A 289 10.77 -2.46 -5.07
CA PHE A 289 10.81 -2.05 -3.66
C PHE A 289 12.24 -1.81 -3.16
N ILE A 290 13.17 -2.73 -3.45
CA ILE A 290 14.58 -2.57 -3.09
C ILE A 290 15.17 -1.33 -3.75
N LEU A 291 14.92 -1.14 -5.05
CA LEU A 291 15.41 0.03 -5.77
C LEU A 291 14.89 1.33 -5.18
N LEU A 292 13.59 1.41 -4.84
CA LEU A 292 13.01 2.62 -4.24
C LEU A 292 13.54 2.92 -2.83
N ILE A 293 13.79 1.89 -2.02
CA ILE A 293 14.38 2.08 -0.69
C ILE A 293 15.84 2.53 -0.82
N VAL A 294 16.61 1.89 -1.71
CA VAL A 294 18.01 2.28 -1.96
C VAL A 294 18.06 3.70 -2.52
N ASP A 295 17.20 4.05 -3.47
CA ASP A 295 17.09 5.40 -4.02
C ASP A 295 16.79 6.42 -2.91
N PHE A 296 15.83 6.09 -2.04
CA PHE A 296 15.43 6.95 -0.93
C PHE A 296 16.58 7.26 0.01
N TYR A 297 17.34 6.26 0.45
CA TYR A 297 18.42 6.47 1.43
C TYR A 297 19.74 6.92 0.80
N LYS A 298 19.99 6.61 -0.48
CA LYS A 298 21.26 6.94 -1.14
C LYS A 298 21.27 8.34 -1.75
N TYR A 299 20.12 8.83 -2.22
CA TYR A 299 20.03 10.13 -2.87
C TYR A 299 19.24 11.13 -2.02
N HIS A 300 19.86 12.27 -1.73
CA HIS A 300 19.30 13.31 -0.88
C HIS A 300 18.27 14.20 -1.62
N THR A 301 18.34 14.27 -2.94
CA THR A 301 17.42 15.01 -3.80
C THR A 301 16.72 14.07 -4.78
N SER A 302 15.47 14.36 -5.10
CA SER A 302 14.78 13.64 -6.17
C SER A 302 15.33 14.14 -7.52
N ASN A 303 15.79 13.22 -8.37
CA ASN A 303 16.34 13.54 -9.70
C ASN A 303 15.26 13.98 -10.71
N CYS A 304 14.05 14.29 -10.26
CA CYS A 304 12.89 14.51 -11.10
C CYS A 304 12.35 15.93 -10.94
N SER A 305 12.80 16.82 -11.82
CA SER A 305 12.44 18.24 -11.81
C SER A 305 10.95 18.51 -12.07
N TRP A 306 10.19 17.55 -12.61
CA TRP A 306 8.76 17.71 -12.91
C TRP A 306 7.85 16.89 -11.99
N CYS A 307 8.39 15.98 -11.18
CA CYS A 307 7.60 15.02 -10.39
C CYS A 307 6.66 15.72 -9.40
N TYR A 308 7.08 16.84 -8.82
CA TYR A 308 6.24 17.60 -7.88
C TYR A 308 4.85 17.95 -8.47
N ARG A 309 4.75 18.15 -9.80
CA ARG A 309 3.49 18.46 -10.51
C ARG A 309 2.48 17.32 -10.51
N LEU A 310 2.88 16.10 -10.14
CA LEU A 310 1.94 14.99 -9.95
C LEU A 310 1.21 15.07 -8.62
N SER A 311 1.66 15.91 -7.67
CA SER A 311 1.02 16.09 -6.35
C SER A 311 0.53 17.52 -6.12
N CYS A 312 0.53 18.38 -7.13
CA CYS A 312 0.07 19.76 -6.99
C CYS A 312 -0.40 20.35 -8.33
N LEU A 313 -1.36 21.27 -8.26
CA LEU A 313 -1.71 22.13 -9.40
C LEU A 313 -0.86 23.41 -9.37
N PRO A 314 -0.36 23.90 -10.52
CA PRO A 314 0.39 25.16 -10.60
C PRO A 314 -0.57 26.36 -10.55
N VAL A 315 -1.34 26.47 -9.46
CA VAL A 315 -2.34 27.50 -9.21
C VAL A 315 -2.15 27.97 -7.77
N ASN A 316 -2.17 29.28 -7.52
CA ASN A 316 -2.07 29.89 -6.18
C ASN A 316 -0.90 29.35 -5.34
N ASP A 317 0.26 29.12 -5.98
CA ASP A 317 1.50 28.64 -5.33
C ASP A 317 1.35 27.32 -4.56
N TRP A 318 0.35 26.49 -4.88
CA TRP A 318 0.14 25.19 -4.22
C TRP A 318 1.29 24.22 -4.41
N CYS A 319 2.02 24.34 -5.50
CA CYS A 319 3.24 23.57 -5.73
C CYS A 319 4.44 24.03 -4.91
N GLU A 320 4.38 25.23 -4.35
CA GLU A 320 5.39 25.77 -3.44
C GLU A 320 5.10 25.36 -1.99
N GLN A 321 3.83 25.06 -1.66
CA GLN A 321 3.43 24.44 -0.39
C GLN A 321 4.12 23.07 -0.29
N GLY A 322 5.15 22.99 0.56
CA GLY A 322 5.93 21.78 0.77
C GLY A 322 7.33 21.76 0.20
N GLN A 323 7.65 22.73 -0.66
CA GLN A 323 9.03 23.01 -1.01
C GLN A 323 9.70 23.67 0.18
N ILE A 324 10.87 23.17 0.56
CA ILE A 324 11.66 23.79 1.62
C ILE A 324 12.24 25.09 1.02
N THR A 325 11.69 26.22 1.45
CA THR A 325 12.15 27.57 1.10
C THR A 325 12.79 28.20 2.33
N VAL A 326 14.03 28.66 2.18
CA VAL A 326 14.73 29.39 3.24
C VAL A 326 14.40 30.87 3.04
N VAL A 327 13.61 31.44 3.94
CA VAL A 327 13.38 32.89 3.97
C VAL A 327 14.41 33.49 4.91
N ASN A 328 15.39 34.20 4.36
CA ASN A 328 16.31 35.01 5.17
C ASN A 328 15.54 36.21 5.72
N THR A 329 15.03 36.10 6.94
CA THR A 329 14.50 37.26 7.65
C THR A 329 15.68 38.11 8.10
N THR A 330 16.12 39.06 7.27
CA THR A 330 16.94 40.17 7.76
C THR A 330 16.06 40.96 8.72
N THR A 331 16.27 40.77 10.02
CA THR A 331 15.78 41.68 11.06
C THR A 331 16.44 43.04 10.80
N THR A 332 15.78 43.90 10.03
CA THR A 332 16.06 45.34 10.06
C THR A 332 15.62 45.83 11.43
N ASN A 333 16.59 45.98 12.33
CA ASN A 333 16.46 46.72 13.58
C ASN A 333 16.03 48.17 13.33
#